data_AF-A0A947EEH3-F1
#
_entry.id   AF-A0A947EEH3-F1
#
_cell.length_a   1.000
_cell.length_b   1.000
_cell.length_c   1.000
_cell.angle_alpha   90.00
_cell.angle_beta   90.00
_cell.angle_gamma   90.00
#
_symmetry.space_group_name_H-M   'P 1'
#
loop_
_entity.id
_entity.type
_entity.pdbx_description
1 polymer ?
#
loop_
_entity_poly.entity_id
_entity_poly.type
_entity_poly.pdbx_seq_one_letter_code
_entity_poly.pdbx_strand_id
1 'polypeptide(L)'
;MTVRAPQLIAGLARTFRWGWLANVFLWTTIWTMPVLVGLITREFFDNLEGEIGFSITTLVLLMSAYGLGRITVMVIAMHNDVHFMFRVGALQRRNMFARILTLPGAQAIEAAPGEIITRFREDVEHVEEPTSWTVDMVGA
;
A
#
# COMPACT_ATOMS: atom_id res chain seq x y z
N MET A 1 -18.56 -23.53 2.93
CA MET A 1 -17.87 -22.59 3.85
C MET A 1 -17.90 -21.22 3.19
N THR A 2 -18.79 -20.34 3.63
CA THR A 2 -18.80 -18.93 3.20
C THR A 2 -17.87 -18.15 4.13
N VAL A 3 -16.69 -17.77 3.62
CA VAL A 3 -15.79 -16.89 4.37
C VAL A 3 -16.34 -15.47 4.27
N ARG A 4 -16.49 -14.78 5.41
CA ARG A 4 -16.93 -13.38 5.41
C ARG A 4 -15.79 -12.50 4.89
N ALA A 5 -16.10 -11.53 4.03
CA ALA A 5 -15.13 -10.57 3.47
C ALA A 5 -14.12 -9.99 4.49
N PRO A 6 -14.52 -9.51 5.69
CA PRO A 6 -13.56 -8.97 6.66
C PRO A 6 -12.58 -10.02 7.22
N GLN A 7 -13.00 -11.27 7.33
CA GLN A 7 -12.13 -12.36 7.79
C GLN A 7 -11.10 -12.74 6.73
N LEU A 8 -11.49 -12.66 5.45
CA LEU A 8 -10.58 -12.88 4.33
C LEU A 8 -9.52 -11.78 4.27
N ILE A 9 -9.93 -10.51 4.33
CA ILE A 9 -9.02 -9.35 4.30
C ILE A 9 -8.03 -9.42 5.46
N ALA A 10 -8.51 -9.65 6.69
CA ALA A 10 -7.65 -9.80 7.86
C ALA A 10 -6.70 -11.00 7.76
N GLY A 11 -7.16 -12.10 7.14
CA GLY A 11 -6.33 -13.28 6.86
C GLY A 11 -5.22 -13.00 5.85
N LEU A 12 -5.51 -12.24 4.79
CA LEU A 12 -4.55 -11.83 3.76
C LEU A 12 -3.50 -10.88 4.35
N ALA A 13 -3.92 -9.88 5.11
CA ALA A 13 -3.02 -8.96 5.83
C ALA A 13 -2.10 -9.73 6.79
N ARG A 14 -2.62 -10.74 7.51
CA ARG A 14 -1.81 -11.59 8.40
C ARG A 14 -0.83 -12.48 7.64
N THR A 15 -1.24 -13.04 6.51
CA THR A 15 -0.40 -13.92 5.68
C THR A 15 0.81 -13.14 5.12
N PHE A 16 0.56 -11.90 4.68
CA PHE A 16 1.58 -11.01 4.14
C PHE A 16 1.96 -9.89 5.12
N ARG A 17 1.99 -10.20 6.43
CA ARG A 17 2.17 -9.23 7.52
C ARG A 17 3.36 -8.29 7.36
N TRP A 18 4.47 -8.77 6.81
CA TRP A 18 5.68 -7.95 6.65
C TRP A 18 5.54 -6.92 5.54
N GLY A 19 4.93 -7.30 4.42
CA GLY A 19 4.63 -6.36 3.34
C GLY A 19 3.60 -5.33 3.77
N TRP A 20 2.57 -5.77 4.50
CA TRP A 20 1.54 -4.90 5.07
C TRP A 20 2.12 -3.90 6.09
N LEU A 21 2.92 -4.36 7.06
CA LEU A 21 3.57 -3.49 8.05
C LEU A 21 4.54 -2.50 7.40
N ALA A 22 5.31 -2.93 6.40
CA ALA A 22 6.19 -2.04 5.64
C ALA A 22 5.38 -0.96 4.91
N ASN A 23 4.26 -1.33 4.30
CA ASN A 23 3.34 -0.40 3.66
C ASN A 23 2.81 0.63 4.66
N VAL A 24 2.29 0.19 5.82
CA VAL A 24 1.79 1.10 6.87
C VAL A 24 2.87 2.11 7.25
N PHE A 25 4.07 1.63 7.56
CA PHE A 25 5.18 2.51 7.95
C PHE A 25 5.56 3.51 6.84
N LEU A 26 5.68 3.04 5.59
CA LEU A 26 6.08 3.88 4.46
C LEU A 26 5.02 4.94 4.15
N TRP A 27 3.75 4.58 4.11
CA TRP A 27 2.67 5.52 3.84
C TRP A 27 2.48 6.53 4.98
N THR A 28 2.53 6.10 6.25
CA THR A 28 2.54 7.04 7.40
C THR A 28 3.71 8.02 7.34
N THR A 29 4.89 7.55 6.92
CA THR A 29 6.06 8.42 6.73
C THR A 29 5.78 9.46 5.64
N ILE A 30 5.19 9.07 4.51
CA ILE A 30 4.83 10.00 3.42
C ILE A 30 3.81 11.04 3.90
N TRP A 31 2.80 10.63 4.68
CA TRP A 31 1.78 11.55 5.21
C TRP A 31 2.35 12.56 6.21
N THR A 32 3.36 12.18 6.98
CA THR A 32 4.00 13.04 7.99
C THR A 32 5.15 13.90 7.44
N MET A 33 5.77 13.50 6.33
CA MET A 33 6.85 14.24 5.67
C MET A 33 6.60 15.74 5.42
N PRO A 34 5.40 16.20 5.00
CA PRO A 34 5.11 17.63 4.84
C PRO A 34 5.40 18.48 6.08
N VAL A 35 5.35 17.91 7.29
CA VAL A 35 5.70 18.61 8.53
C VAL A 35 7.14 19.12 8.49
N LEU A 36 8.07 18.35 7.91
CA LEU A 36 9.47 18.73 7.80
C LEU A 36 9.64 19.97 6.90
N VAL A 37 8.88 20.08 5.81
CA VAL A 37 8.89 21.28 4.96
C VAL A 37 8.38 22.47 5.74
N GLY A 38 7.29 22.31 6.49
CA GLY A 38 6.75 23.36 7.34
C GLY A 38 7.79 23.89 8.34
N LEU A 39 8.56 23.01 8.96
CA LEU A 39 9.64 23.39 9.88
C LEU A 39 10.80 24.11 9.18
N ILE A 40 11.23 23.64 8.01
CA ILE A 40 12.29 24.30 7.22
C ILE A 40 11.84 25.69 6.76
N THR A 41 10.58 25.81 6.32
CA THR A 41 10.00 27.10 5.90
C THR A 41 9.85 28.06 7.07
N ARG A 42 9.42 27.57 8.24
CA ARG A 42 9.38 28.38 9.46
C ARG A 42 10.76 28.96 9.79
N GLU A 43 11.77 28.10 9.89
CA GLU A 43 13.13 28.52 10.20
C GLU A 43 13.69 29.53 9.19
N PHE A 44 13.33 29.38 7.91
CA PHE A 44 13.69 30.37 6.89
C PHE A 44 13.13 31.76 7.18
N PHE A 45 11.87 31.85 7.60
CA PHE A 45 11.25 33.14 7.96
C PHE A 45 11.80 33.69 9.28
N ASP A 46 12.01 32.84 10.29
CA ASP A 46 12.56 33.24 11.59
C ASP A 46 13.96 33.92 11.41
N ASN A 47 14.79 33.40 10.49
CA ASN A 47 16.07 34.02 10.13
C ASN A 47 15.94 35.40 9.45
N LEU A 48 14.83 35.70 8.76
CA LEU A 48 14.61 37.02 8.14
C LEU A 48 14.23 38.07 9.19
N GLU A 49 13.69 37.66 10.34
CA GLU A 49 13.32 38.56 11.45
C GLU A 49 14.51 38.90 12.36
N GLY A 50 15.70 38.36 12.06
CA GLY A 50 16.93 38.63 12.79
C GLY A 50 17.18 37.67 13.95
N GLU A 51 16.43 36.56 14.05
CA GLU A 51 16.75 35.48 14.97
C GLU A 51 18.03 34.74 14.54
N ILE A 52 18.80 34.25 15.52
CA ILE A 52 20.00 33.45 15.25
C ILE A 52 19.56 32.01 14.95
N GLY A 53 19.52 31.66 13.66
CA GLY A 53 19.14 30.33 13.20
C GLY A 53 20.13 29.71 12.21
N PHE A 54 19.65 28.72 11.46
CA PHE A 54 20.46 28.07 10.42
C PHE A 54 20.81 29.01 9.26
N SER A 55 21.99 28.83 8.66
CA SER A 55 22.36 29.60 7.46
C SER A 55 21.44 29.29 6.27
N ILE A 56 21.26 30.26 5.36
CA ILE A 56 20.45 30.09 4.13
C ILE A 56 20.95 28.87 3.33
N THR A 57 22.27 28.68 3.23
CA THR A 57 22.87 27.52 2.55
C THR A 57 22.46 26.20 3.21
N THR A 58 22.43 26.15 4.54
CA THR A 58 21.96 24.97 5.28
C THR A 58 20.49 24.69 5.00
N LEU A 59 19.63 25.72 4.98
CA LEU A 59 18.20 25.57 4.70
C LEU A 59 17.93 25.09 3.27
N VAL A 60 18.67 25.60 2.29
CA VAL A 60 18.59 25.13 0.89
C VAL A 60 19.03 23.67 0.79
N LEU A 61 20.08 23.27 1.51
CA LEU A 61 20.55 21.88 1.52
C LEU A 61 19.54 20.95 2.20
N LEU A 62 18.92 21.38 3.31
CA LEU A 62 17.85 20.64 3.98
C LEU A 62 16.62 20.48 3.09
N MET A 63 16.19 21.54 2.40
CA MET A 63 15.07 21.48 1.46
C MET A 63 15.36 20.53 0.29
N SER A 64 16.59 20.59 -0.23
CA SER A 64 17.04 19.71 -1.32
C SER A 64 17.10 18.25 -0.86
N ALA A 65 17.65 17.99 0.33
CA ALA A 65 17.70 16.67 0.95
C ALA A 65 16.30 16.11 1.24
N TYR A 66 15.38 16.96 1.70
CA TYR A 66 13.98 16.60 1.87
C TYR A 66 13.36 16.16 0.54
N GLY A 67 13.55 16.93 -0.54
CA GLY A 67 13.00 16.61 -1.86
C GLY A 67 13.49 15.25 -2.37
N LEU A 68 14.80 15.00 -2.27
CA LEU A 68 15.40 13.71 -2.63
C LEU A 68 14.89 12.57 -1.75
N GLY A 69 14.87 12.78 -0.43
CA GLY A 69 14.37 11.81 0.53
C GLY A 69 12.92 11.43 0.25
N ARG A 70 12.06 12.42 -0.03
CA ARG A 70 10.65 12.19 -0.36
C ARG A 70 10.49 11.36 -1.63
N ILE A 71 11.26 11.64 -2.68
CA ILE A 71 11.25 10.85 -3.91
C ILE A 71 11.67 9.40 -3.61
N THR A 72 12.74 9.21 -2.84
CA THR A 72 13.22 7.88 -2.47
C THR A 72 12.17 7.09 -1.68
N VAL A 73 11.56 7.68 -0.65
CA VAL A 73 10.52 7.01 0.14
C VAL A 73 9.31 6.68 -0.75
N MET A 74 8.90 7.59 -1.63
CA MET A 74 7.77 7.38 -2.55
C MET A 74 8.01 6.19 -3.49
N VAL A 75 9.21 6.08 -4.07
CA VAL A 75 9.56 4.96 -4.96
C VAL A 75 9.56 3.63 -4.20
N ILE A 76 10.12 3.61 -2.99
CA ILE A 76 10.14 2.41 -2.14
C ILE A 76 8.72 2.00 -1.73
N ALA A 77 7.88 2.96 -1.34
CA ALA A 77 6.48 2.75 -0.99
C ALA A 77 5.70 2.14 -2.15
N MET A 78 5.79 2.76 -3.35
CA MET A 78 5.11 2.26 -4.55
C MET A 78 5.57 0.86 -4.92
N HIS A 79 6.88 0.60 -4.84
CA HIS A 79 7.43 -0.72 -5.11
C HIS A 79 6.88 -1.79 -4.14
N ASN A 80 6.91 -1.49 -2.83
CA ASN A 80 6.39 -2.41 -1.82
C ASN A 80 4.89 -2.65 -2.01
N ASP A 81 4.14 -1.59 -2.31
CA ASP A 81 2.68 -1.64 -2.48
C ASP A 81 2.28 -2.53 -3.67
N VAL A 82 2.88 -2.30 -4.84
CA VAL A 82 2.64 -3.12 -6.04
C VAL A 82 2.99 -4.59 -5.78
N HIS A 83 4.09 -4.87 -5.08
CA HIS A 83 4.47 -6.25 -4.77
C HIS A 83 3.53 -6.91 -3.76
N PHE A 84 3.03 -6.15 -2.78
CA PHE A 84 2.05 -6.64 -1.82
C PHE A 84 0.74 -7.00 -2.51
N MET A 85 0.21 -6.10 -3.32
CA MET A 85 -1.00 -6.26 -4.13
C MET A 85 -0.90 -7.47 -5.09
N PHE A 86 0.20 -7.57 -5.82
CA PHE A 86 0.44 -8.70 -6.72
C PHE A 86 0.44 -10.06 -5.98
N ARG A 87 1.04 -10.13 -4.78
CA ARG A 87 1.06 -11.36 -3.96
C ARG A 87 -0.32 -11.73 -3.44
N VAL A 88 -1.10 -10.73 -3.00
CA VAL A 88 -2.49 -10.92 -2.56
C VAL A 88 -3.33 -11.46 -3.71
N GLY A 89 -3.31 -10.81 -4.87
CA GLY A 89 -4.06 -11.24 -6.04
C GLY A 89 -3.63 -12.62 -6.56
N ALA A 90 -2.33 -12.91 -6.60
CA ALA A 90 -1.81 -14.21 -7.03
C ALA A 90 -2.24 -15.36 -6.10
N LEU A 91 -2.24 -15.14 -4.78
CA LEU A 91 -2.70 -16.13 -3.81
C LEU A 91 -4.19 -16.44 -3.99
N GLN A 92 -5.02 -15.41 -4.19
CA GLN A 92 -6.45 -15.59 -4.42
C GLN A 92 -6.73 -16.39 -5.70
N ARG A 93 -6.12 -16.00 -6.83
CA ARG A 93 -6.26 -16.73 -8.10
C ARG A 93 -5.80 -18.18 -7.99
N ARG A 94 -4.68 -18.43 -7.28
CA ARG A 94 -4.19 -19.79 -7.00
C ARG A 94 -5.22 -20.59 -6.19
N ASN A 95 -5.82 -20.01 -5.16
CA ASN A 95 -6.82 -20.68 -4.32
C ASN A 95 -8.10 -20.99 -5.10
N MET A 96 -8.58 -20.05 -5.93
CA MET A 96 -9.73 -20.28 -6.81
C MET A 96 -9.44 -21.40 -7.82
N PHE A 97 -8.26 -21.40 -8.44
CA PHE A 97 -7.86 -22.44 -9.39
C PHE A 97 -7.72 -23.81 -8.71
N ALA A 98 -7.08 -23.86 -7.55
CA ALA A 98 -6.97 -25.09 -6.76
C ALA A 98 -8.37 -25.63 -6.40
N ARG A 99 -9.32 -24.76 -6.06
CA ARG A 99 -10.70 -25.16 -5.78
C ARG A 99 -11.37 -25.79 -7.01
N ILE A 100 -11.19 -25.21 -8.20
CA ILE A 100 -11.72 -25.77 -9.45
C ILE A 100 -11.20 -27.19 -9.68
N LEU A 101 -9.90 -27.42 -9.48
CA LEU A 101 -9.28 -28.74 -9.67
C LEU A 101 -9.78 -29.80 -8.67
N THR A 102 -10.32 -29.39 -7.52
CA THR A 102 -10.90 -30.32 -6.53
C THR A 102 -12.35 -30.71 -6.80
N LEU A 103 -13.01 -30.10 -7.79
CA LEU A 103 -14.38 -30.44 -8.13
C LEU A 103 -14.44 -31.83 -8.80
N PRO A 104 -15.43 -32.68 -8.45
CA PRO A 104 -15.60 -33.97 -9.11
C PRO A 104 -15.79 -33.78 -10.61
N GLY A 105 -15.10 -34.56 -11.45
CA GLY A 105 -15.04 -34.37 -12.91
C GLY A 105 -16.37 -34.41 -13.69
N ALA A 106 -17.51 -34.64 -13.03
CA ALA A 106 -18.86 -34.55 -13.59
C ALA A 106 -19.66 -33.31 -13.13
N GLN A 107 -19.15 -32.53 -12.17
CA GLN A 107 -19.72 -31.24 -11.79
C GLN A 107 -19.10 -30.17 -12.68
N ALA A 108 -19.81 -29.81 -13.75
CA ALA A 108 -19.56 -28.54 -14.42
C ALA A 108 -19.73 -27.42 -13.38
N ILE A 109 -18.80 -26.48 -13.35
CA ILE A 109 -19.00 -25.24 -12.60
C ILE A 109 -20.30 -24.63 -13.13
N GLU A 110 -21.22 -24.25 -12.24
CA GLU A 110 -22.57 -23.76 -12.58
C GLU A 110 -22.60 -22.41 -13.33
N ALA A 111 -21.47 -21.96 -13.87
CA ALA A 111 -21.28 -20.69 -14.56
C ALA A 111 -20.63 -20.89 -15.93
N ALA A 112 -20.94 -20.01 -16.87
CA ALA A 112 -20.30 -20.03 -18.18
C ALA A 112 -18.77 -19.80 -18.05
N PRO A 113 -17.93 -20.39 -18.92
CA PRO A 113 -16.47 -20.19 -18.86
C PRO A 113 -16.04 -18.72 -18.85
N GLY A 114 -16.74 -17.86 -19.60
CA GLY A 114 -16.49 -16.41 -19.60
C GLY A 114 -16.79 -15.76 -18.25
N GLU A 115 -17.88 -16.16 -17.58
CA GLU A 115 -18.23 -15.66 -16.25
C GLU A 115 -17.19 -16.06 -15.20
N ILE A 116 -16.64 -17.27 -15.30
CA ILE A 116 -15.56 -17.73 -14.42
C ILE A 116 -14.31 -16.86 -14.60
N ILE A 117 -13.92 -16.57 -15.85
CA ILE A 117 -12.79 -15.69 -16.14
C ILE A 117 -13.04 -14.28 -15.57
N THR A 118 -14.25 -13.76 -15.72
CA THR A 118 -14.65 -12.47 -15.12
C THR A 118 -14.48 -12.50 -13.61
N ARG A 119 -14.97 -13.53 -12.92
CA ARG A 119 -14.80 -13.67 -11.46
C ARG A 119 -13.33 -13.75 -11.03
N PHE A 120 -12.48 -14.45 -11.79
CA PHE A 120 -11.04 -14.50 -11.50
C PHE A 120 -10.33 -13.14 -11.60
N ARG A 121 -10.90 -12.21 -12.39
CA ARG A 121 -10.37 -10.86 -12.53
C ARG A 121 -11.02 -9.94 -11.51
N GLU A 122 -12.34 -9.79 -11.58
CA GLU A 122 -13.12 -8.81 -10.84
C GLU A 122 -13.22 -9.16 -9.36
N ASP A 123 -13.54 -10.41 -8.98
CA ASP A 123 -13.68 -10.74 -7.55
C ASP A 123 -12.35 -10.62 -6.82
N VAL A 124 -11.24 -10.90 -7.51
CA VAL A 124 -9.90 -10.75 -6.94
C VAL A 124 -9.56 -9.28 -6.73
N GLU A 125 -9.85 -8.43 -7.71
CA GLU A 125 -9.66 -6.98 -7.63
C GLU A 125 -10.51 -6.38 -6.49
N HIS A 126 -11.76 -6.80 -6.35
CA HIS A 126 -12.66 -6.36 -5.28
C HIS A 126 -12.21 -6.76 -3.87
N VAL A 127 -11.30 -7.73 -3.72
CA VAL A 127 -10.71 -8.09 -2.41
C VAL A 127 -9.34 -7.43 -2.23
N GLU A 128 -8.57 -7.33 -3.32
CA GLU A 128 -7.24 -6.72 -3.36
C GLU A 128 -7.30 -5.23 -2.96
N GLU A 129 -8.19 -4.45 -3.57
CA GLU A 129 -8.30 -3.00 -3.32
C GLU A 129 -8.66 -2.68 -1.86
N PRO A 130 -9.72 -3.26 -1.24
CA PRO A 130 -10.00 -3.02 0.17
C PRO A 130 -8.90 -3.52 1.11
N THR A 131 -8.16 -4.58 0.71
CA THR A 131 -7.00 -5.04 1.48
C THR A 131 -5.90 -3.99 1.48
N SER A 132 -5.67 -3.30 0.37
CA SER A 132 -4.75 -2.16 0.31
C SER A 132 -5.18 -1.03 1.22
N TRP A 133 -6.46 -0.61 1.14
CA TRP A 133 -6.98 0.51 1.95
C TRP A 133 -6.86 0.30 3.47
N THR A 134 -6.76 -0.95 3.95
CA THR A 134 -6.49 -1.19 5.38
C THR A 134 -5.16 -0.59 5.84
N VAL A 135 -4.20 -0.43 4.93
CA VAL A 135 -2.93 0.25 5.19
C VAL A 135 -3.18 1.72 5.47
N ASP A 136 -3.98 2.39 4.64
CA ASP A 136 -4.29 3.81 4.78
C ASP A 136 -5.14 4.07 6.03
N MET A 137 -6.11 3.20 6.35
CA MET A 137 -6.92 3.34 7.56
C MET A 137 -6.12 3.25 8.87
N VAL A 138 -4.97 2.57 8.84
CA VAL A 138 -4.07 2.47 9.99
C VAL A 138 -2.98 3.54 9.94
N GLY A 139 -2.56 3.91 8.73
CA GLY A 139 -1.43 4.79 8.51
C GLY A 139 -1.74 6.28 8.45
N ALA A 140 -3.00 6.67 8.25
CA ALA A 140 -3.52 8.04 8.27
C ALA A 140 -4.20 8.37 9.60
#